data_AF-A0A2I0LEV4-F1
#
_entry.id   AF-A0A2I0LEV4-F1
#
_cell.length_a   1.000
_cell.length_b   1.000
_cell.length_c   1.000
_cell.angle_alpha   90.00
_cell.angle_beta   90.00
_cell.angle_gamma   90.00
#
_symmetry.space_group_name_H-M   'P 1'
#
loop_
_entity.id
_entity.type
_entity.pdbx_description
1 polymer ?
#
loop_
_entity_poly.entity_id
_entity_poly.type
_entity_poly.pdbx_seq_one_letter_code
_entity_poly.pdbx_strand_id
1 'polypeptide(L)'
;MKVLLMTLQNAPPGLDYERDKRFSKAFKDLVAACLVKDPKKRPTSEKLLKHAFFKHARSTDYLSRTILEGLAPLGERFSRLKEKEAALLVQNKALYEDKEQLSQQEYIRGISEWNFNLEDLKRQAAMFRISVLGSRG
;
A
#
# COMPACT_ATOMS: atom_id res chain seq x y z
N MET A 1 -0.88 -13.92 20.46
CA MET A 1 0.43 -13.61 21.06
C MET A 1 1.56 -14.61 20.75
N LYS A 2 1.54 -15.38 19.64
CA LYS A 2 2.55 -16.41 19.38
C LYS A 2 3.98 -15.83 19.19
N VAL A 3 4.10 -14.70 18.51
CA VAL A 3 5.41 -14.07 18.18
C VAL A 3 6.13 -13.55 19.43
N LEU A 4 5.43 -12.82 20.31
CA LEU A 4 6.02 -12.31 21.57
C LEU A 4 6.51 -13.45 22.47
N LEU A 5 5.77 -14.56 22.51
CA LEU A 5 6.18 -15.73 23.28
C LEU A 5 7.44 -16.37 22.68
N MET A 6 7.50 -16.50 21.35
CA MET A 6 8.65 -17.04 20.64
C MET A 6 9.91 -16.18 20.81
N THR A 7 9.81 -14.84 20.89
CA THR A 7 10.98 -13.99 21.13
C THR A 7 11.52 -14.12 22.55
N LEU A 8 10.65 -14.31 23.54
CA LEU A 8 11.05 -14.56 24.92
C LEU A 8 11.65 -15.94 25.12
N GLN A 9 11.11 -16.97 24.46
CA GLN A 9 11.47 -18.37 24.68
C GLN A 9 12.65 -18.84 23.83
N ASN A 10 12.73 -18.46 22.56
CA ASN A 10 13.74 -19.00 21.65
C ASN A 10 15.07 -18.26 21.73
N ALA A 11 16.17 -18.90 21.31
CA ALA A 11 17.45 -18.22 21.14
C ALA A 11 17.30 -17.00 20.20
N PRO A 12 18.13 -15.94 20.37
CA PRO A 12 18.11 -14.82 19.45
C PRO A 12 18.37 -15.30 18.01
N PRO A 13 17.73 -14.69 17.01
CA PRO A 13 18.01 -15.01 15.62
C PRO A 13 19.46 -14.66 15.28
N GLY A 14 20.05 -15.40 14.34
CA GLY A 14 21.41 -15.20 13.90
C GLY A 14 21.61 -15.66 12.46
N LEU A 15 22.75 -15.28 11.88
CA LEU A 15 23.18 -15.76 10.57
C LEU A 15 23.92 -17.08 10.74
N ASP A 16 23.56 -18.06 9.92
CA ASP A 16 24.10 -19.41 9.97
C ASP A 16 25.38 -19.50 9.14
N TYR A 17 26.43 -20.17 9.66
CA TYR A 17 27.70 -20.28 8.93
C TYR A 17 27.57 -21.10 7.65
N GLU A 18 26.81 -22.17 7.68
CA GLU A 18 26.65 -23.12 6.57
C GLU A 18 25.56 -22.68 5.58
N ARG A 19 24.44 -22.15 6.06
CA ARG A 19 23.33 -21.73 5.19
C ARG A 19 23.56 -20.37 4.56
N ASP A 20 24.13 -19.40 5.29
CA ASP A 20 24.27 -18.02 4.82
C ASP A 20 25.65 -17.72 4.23
N LYS A 21 26.10 -18.50 3.24
CA LYS A 21 27.47 -18.40 2.68
C LYS A 21 27.79 -17.05 2.01
N ARG A 22 26.78 -16.26 1.64
CA ARG A 22 26.95 -14.92 1.05
C ARG A 22 27.56 -13.89 2.00
N PHE A 23 27.52 -14.13 3.31
CA PHE A 23 28.02 -13.20 4.31
C PHE A 23 29.39 -13.62 4.84
N SER A 24 30.27 -12.64 5.03
CA SER A 24 31.59 -12.87 5.62
C SER A 24 31.47 -13.27 7.10
N LYS A 25 32.44 -14.02 7.61
CA LYS A 25 32.54 -14.39 9.02
C LYS A 25 32.45 -13.16 9.94
N ALA A 26 33.23 -12.12 9.64
CA ALA A 26 33.23 -10.88 10.41
C ALA A 26 31.85 -10.18 10.43
N PHE A 27 31.05 -10.30 9.36
CA PHE A 27 29.69 -9.76 9.36
C PHE A 27 28.74 -10.58 10.24
N LYS A 28 28.82 -11.91 10.16
CA LYS A 28 28.04 -12.81 11.03
C LYS A 28 28.33 -12.56 12.50
N ASP A 29 29.61 -12.41 12.85
CA ASP A 29 30.07 -12.11 14.21
C ASP A 29 29.55 -10.74 14.70
N LEU A 30 29.56 -9.72 13.82
CA LEU A 30 29.00 -8.40 14.12
C LEU A 30 27.51 -8.48 14.45
N VAL A 31 26.74 -9.16 13.61
CA VAL A 31 25.28 -9.30 13.79
C VAL A 31 24.97 -10.07 15.08
N ALA A 32 25.71 -11.14 15.37
CA ALA A 32 25.55 -11.92 16.60
C ALA A 32 25.82 -11.08 17.86
N ALA A 33 26.82 -10.18 17.83
CA ALA A 33 27.09 -9.28 18.94
C ALA A 33 25.96 -8.27 19.19
N CYS A 34 25.25 -7.85 18.14
CA CYS A 34 24.10 -6.94 18.25
C CYS A 34 22.83 -7.64 18.71
N LEU A 35 22.58 -8.88 18.27
CA LEU A 35 21.36 -9.64 18.53
C LEU A 35 21.43 -10.41 19.85
N VAL A 36 21.64 -9.71 20.95
CA VAL A 36 21.62 -10.28 22.31
C VAL A 36 20.33 -9.89 23.03
N LYS A 37 19.64 -10.84 23.68
CA LYS A 37 18.40 -10.55 24.41
C LYS A 37 18.60 -9.52 25.52
N ASP A 38 19.64 -9.71 26.32
CA ASP A 38 19.99 -8.78 27.39
C ASP A 38 20.61 -7.50 26.79
N PRO A 39 19.95 -6.34 26.94
CA PRO A 39 20.46 -5.08 26.40
C PRO A 39 21.78 -4.66 27.06
N LYS A 40 22.05 -5.04 28.31
CA LYS A 40 23.30 -4.68 29.02
C LYS A 40 24.53 -5.41 28.46
N LYS A 41 24.31 -6.55 27.80
CA LYS A 41 25.36 -7.33 27.13
C LYS A 41 25.65 -6.86 25.71
N ARG A 42 24.80 -6.00 25.14
CA ARG A 42 25.03 -5.45 23.81
C ARG A 42 26.19 -4.46 23.85
N PRO A 43 27.09 -4.48 22.87
CA PRO A 43 28.15 -3.48 22.78
C PRO A 43 27.55 -2.10 22.49
N THR A 44 28.20 -1.06 23.02
CA THR A 44 27.91 0.32 22.63
C THR A 44 28.33 0.57 21.18
N SER A 45 27.82 1.63 20.56
CA SER A 45 28.22 2.04 19.21
C SER A 45 29.73 2.22 19.08
N GLU A 46 30.37 2.86 20.05
CA GLU A 46 31.83 3.05 20.08
C GLU A 46 32.62 1.73 20.11
N LYS A 47 32.14 0.73 20.87
CA LYS A 47 32.76 -0.60 20.89
C LYS A 47 32.52 -1.33 19.58
N LEU A 48 31.32 -1.21 19.01
CA LEU A 48 30.92 -1.86 17.78
C LEU A 48 31.70 -1.34 16.57
N LEU A 49 31.96 -0.03 16.50
CA LEU A 49 32.75 0.58 15.42
C LEU A 49 34.20 0.08 15.38
N LYS A 50 34.73 -0.44 16.49
CA LYS A 50 36.08 -1.06 16.56
C LYS A 50 36.10 -2.51 16.08
N HIS A 51 34.94 -3.10 15.74
CA HIS A 51 34.82 -4.48 15.28
C HIS A 51 35.58 -4.73 13.97
N ALA A 52 36.08 -5.96 13.77
CA ALA A 52 36.89 -6.34 12.59
C ALA A 52 36.19 -6.10 11.25
N PHE A 53 34.85 -6.14 11.24
CA PHE A 53 34.04 -5.83 10.07
C PHE A 53 34.28 -4.40 9.56
N PHE A 54 34.37 -3.42 10.46
CA PHE A 54 34.56 -2.01 10.09
C PHE A 54 36.01 -1.63 9.81
N LYS A 55 36.98 -2.45 10.24
CA LYS A 55 38.41 -2.21 9.92
C LYS A 55 38.69 -2.20 8.41
N HIS A 56 37.85 -2.89 7.63
CA HIS A 56 37.95 -2.98 6.18
C HIS A 56 36.93 -2.08 5.47
N ALA A 57 36.39 -1.08 6.17
CA ALA A 57 35.45 -0.13 5.57
C ALA A 57 36.12 0.63 4.43
N ARG A 58 35.33 0.88 3.38
CA ARG A 58 35.78 1.63 2.21
C ARG A 58 35.73 3.13 2.48
N SER A 59 36.49 3.90 1.71
CA SER A 59 36.51 5.37 1.83
C SER A 59 35.14 5.97 1.49
N THR A 60 34.90 7.17 1.99
CA THR A 60 33.72 7.96 1.64
C THR A 60 33.59 8.17 0.13
N ASP A 61 34.72 8.36 -0.57
CA ASP A 61 34.74 8.52 -2.03
C ASP A 61 34.36 7.24 -2.79
N TYR A 62 34.76 6.08 -2.28
CA TYR A 62 34.32 4.80 -2.84
C TYR A 62 32.82 4.63 -2.64
N LEU A 63 32.31 4.92 -1.44
CA LEU A 63 30.90 4.80 -1.13
C LEU A 63 30.04 5.77 -1.95
N SER A 64 30.46 7.02 -2.09
CA SER A 64 29.74 8.02 -2.88
C SER A 64 29.63 7.60 -4.33
N ARG A 65 30.74 7.12 -4.94
CA ARG A 65 30.72 6.58 -6.30
C ARG A 65 29.85 5.33 -6.37
N THR A 66 30.15 4.27 -5.64
CA THR A 66 29.44 2.99 -5.76
C THR A 66 27.94 3.06 -5.45
N ILE A 67 27.50 3.94 -4.53
CA ILE A 67 26.09 4.05 -4.15
C ILE A 67 25.34 5.06 -5.02
N LEU A 68 25.98 6.16 -5.42
CA LEU A 68 25.30 7.27 -6.11
C LEU A 68 25.55 7.28 -7.62
N GLU A 69 26.51 6.52 -8.14
CA GLU A 69 26.76 6.41 -9.57
C GLU A 69 25.52 5.90 -10.31
N GLY A 70 25.17 6.59 -11.40
CA GLY A 70 23.96 6.32 -12.19
C GLY A 70 22.66 6.87 -11.58
N LEU A 71 22.68 7.44 -10.37
CA LEU A 71 21.51 8.08 -9.78
C LEU A 71 21.51 9.58 -10.09
N ALA A 72 20.36 10.08 -10.57
CA ALA A 72 20.14 11.52 -10.71
C ALA A 72 20.27 12.22 -9.34
N PRO A 73 20.63 13.52 -9.33
CA PRO A 73 20.71 14.31 -8.10
C PRO A 73 19.45 14.18 -7.25
N LEU A 74 19.62 14.24 -5.92
CA LEU A 74 18.51 14.02 -4.98
C LEU A 74 17.33 14.97 -5.24
N GLY A 75 17.61 16.23 -5.57
CA GLY A 75 16.59 17.23 -5.90
C GLY A 75 15.70 16.80 -7.07
N GLU A 76 16.28 16.35 -8.17
CA GLU A 76 15.52 15.88 -9.34
C GLU A 76 14.69 14.63 -9.02
N ARG A 77 15.24 13.68 -8.25
CA ARG A 77 14.49 12.49 -7.83
C ARG A 77 13.28 12.87 -6.97
N PHE A 78 13.44 13.85 -6.09
CA PHE A 78 12.35 14.35 -5.26
C PHE A 78 11.27 15.06 -6.08
N SER A 79 11.66 15.96 -7.00
CA SER A 79 10.72 16.62 -7.91
C SER A 79 9.92 15.62 -8.73
N ARG A 80 10.59 14.63 -9.32
CA ARG A 80 9.93 13.56 -10.10
C ARG A 80 8.95 12.74 -9.25
N LEU A 81 9.28 12.46 -7.99
CA LEU A 81 8.35 11.79 -7.08
C LEU A 81 7.11 12.64 -6.81
N LYS A 82 7.28 13.95 -6.61
CA LYS A 82 6.17 14.88 -6.40
C LYS A 82 5.28 15.03 -7.64
N GLU A 83 5.88 15.11 -8.82
CA GLU A 83 5.14 15.13 -10.08
C GLU A 83 4.32 13.85 -10.28
N LYS A 84 4.91 12.68 -10.01
CA LYS A 84 4.19 11.39 -10.07
C LYS A 84 3.04 11.32 -9.08
N GLU A 85 3.26 11.79 -7.85
CA GLU A 85 2.23 11.84 -6.81
C GLU A 85 1.06 12.75 -7.25
N ALA A 86 1.36 13.95 -7.76
CA ALA A 86 0.37 14.87 -8.27
C ALA A 86 -0.39 14.30 -9.48
N ALA A 87 0.31 13.69 -10.44
CA ALA A 87 -0.32 13.06 -11.60
C ALA A 87 -1.28 11.93 -11.20
N LEU A 88 -0.89 11.11 -10.21
CA LEU A 88 -1.72 10.02 -9.71
C LEU A 88 -2.98 10.55 -8.99
N LEU A 89 -2.88 11.66 -8.26
CA LEU A 89 -4.04 12.33 -7.66
C LEU A 89 -5.00 12.88 -8.72
N VAL A 90 -4.48 13.51 -9.77
CA VAL A 90 -5.30 14.01 -10.89
C VAL A 90 -5.98 12.86 -11.62
N GLN A 91 -5.24 11.79 -11.91
CA GLN A 91 -5.79 10.60 -12.57
C GLN A 91 -6.91 9.98 -11.73
N ASN A 92 -6.71 9.81 -10.43
CA ASN A 92 -7.75 9.29 -9.54
C ASN A 92 -8.97 10.20 -9.52
N LYS A 93 -8.78 11.52 -9.43
CA LYS A 93 -9.89 12.48 -9.43
C LYS A 93 -10.70 12.39 -10.73
N ALA A 94 -10.05 12.39 -11.89
CA ALA A 94 -10.72 12.25 -13.18
C ALA A 94 -11.48 10.92 -13.29
N LEU A 95 -10.89 9.82 -12.81
CA LEU A 95 -11.57 8.52 -12.77
C LEU A 95 -12.84 8.53 -11.90
N TYR A 96 -12.85 9.26 -10.79
CA TYR A 96 -14.03 9.40 -9.94
C TYR A 96 -15.10 10.29 -10.60
N GLU A 97 -14.70 11.40 -11.22
CA GLU A 97 -15.62 12.30 -11.95
C GLU A 97 -16.30 11.58 -13.12
N ASP A 98 -15.56 10.79 -13.92
CA ASP A 98 -16.13 9.99 -15.00
C ASP A 98 -17.15 8.96 -14.48
N LYS A 99 -16.81 8.26 -13.38
CA LYS A 99 -17.73 7.29 -12.74
C LYS A 99 -19.00 7.94 -12.22
N GLU A 100 -18.89 9.16 -11.68
CA GLU A 100 -20.04 9.92 -11.21
C GLU A 100 -20.96 10.31 -12.38
N GLN A 101 -20.40 10.80 -13.49
CA GLN A 101 -21.17 11.13 -14.69
C GLN A 101 -21.89 9.91 -15.28
N LEU A 102 -21.21 8.77 -15.37
CA LEU A 102 -21.81 7.49 -15.78
C LEU A 102 -22.97 7.09 -14.87
N SER A 103 -22.79 7.22 -13.55
CA SER A 103 -23.85 6.94 -12.58
C SER A 103 -25.07 7.84 -12.77
N GLN A 104 -24.86 9.14 -13.01
CA GLN A 104 -25.94 10.10 -13.24
C GLN A 104 -26.68 9.81 -14.55
N GLN A 105 -25.96 9.46 -15.62
CA GLN A 105 -26.56 9.08 -16.90
C GLN A 105 -27.43 7.84 -16.78
N GLU A 106 -26.96 6.79 -16.10
CA GLU A 106 -27.76 5.58 -15.87
C GLU A 106 -29.00 5.87 -15.01
N TYR A 107 -28.89 6.75 -14.00
CA TYR A 107 -30.02 7.20 -13.19
C TYR A 107 -31.07 7.94 -14.04
N ILE A 108 -30.63 8.90 -14.85
CA ILE A 108 -31.51 9.65 -15.75
C ILE A 108 -32.18 8.71 -16.76
N ARG A 109 -31.42 7.78 -17.35
CA ARG A 109 -31.97 6.78 -18.27
C ARG A 109 -33.08 5.97 -17.60
N GLY A 110 -32.79 5.44 -16.41
CA GLY A 110 -33.75 4.67 -15.62
C GLY A 110 -35.04 5.45 -15.31
N ILE A 111 -34.97 6.75 -14.99
CA ILE A 111 -36.17 7.57 -14.75
C ILE A 111 -36.89 7.91 -16.05
N SER A 112 -36.16 8.18 -17.14
CA SER A 112 -36.79 8.53 -18.42
C SER A 112 -37.61 7.38 -19.01
N GLU A 113 -37.28 6.14 -18.66
CA GLU A 113 -38.07 4.95 -18.99
C GLU A 113 -39.35 4.84 -18.13
N TRP A 114 -39.46 5.57 -17.01
CA TRP A 114 -40.70 5.65 -16.22
C TRP A 114 -41.67 6.65 -16.85
N ASN A 115 -42.51 6.15 -17.76
CA ASN A 115 -43.58 6.96 -18.34
C ASN A 115 -44.79 7.03 -17.41
N PHE A 116 -44.89 8.08 -16.59
CA PHE A 116 -46.09 8.40 -15.80
C PHE A 116 -47.14 9.10 -16.67
N ASN A 117 -47.73 8.38 -17.62
CA ASN A 117 -48.84 8.89 -18.38
C ASN A 117 -50.12 8.84 -17.52
N LEU A 118 -50.47 9.98 -16.93
CA LEU A 118 -51.64 10.14 -16.08
C LEU A 118 -52.95 9.82 -16.82
N GLU A 119 -53.02 10.10 -18.12
CA GLU A 119 -54.19 9.76 -18.95
C GLU A 119 -54.32 8.25 -19.17
N ASP A 120 -53.22 7.51 -19.34
CA ASP A 120 -53.26 6.05 -19.42
C ASP A 120 -53.67 5.42 -18.09
N LEU A 121 -53.18 5.95 -16.97
CA LEU A 121 -53.58 5.49 -15.64
C LEU A 121 -55.07 5.77 -15.35
N LYS A 122 -55.56 6.96 -15.72
CA LYS A 122 -56.99 7.30 -15.64
C LYS A 122 -57.83 6.40 -16.55
N ARG A 123 -57.37 6.10 -17.77
CA ARG A 123 -58.05 5.17 -18.70
C ARG A 123 -58.13 3.76 -18.11
N GLN A 124 -57.04 3.23 -17.56
CA GLN A 124 -57.04 1.92 -16.91
C GLN A 124 -57.95 1.88 -15.67
N ALA A 125 -57.94 2.93 -14.84
CA ALA A 125 -58.81 3.02 -13.67
C ALA A 125 -60.30 3.12 -14.05
N ALA A 126 -60.63 3.88 -15.11
CA ALA A 126 -61.99 3.96 -15.63
C ALA A 126 -62.46 2.60 -16.18
N MET A 127 -61.59 1.86 -16.87
CA MET A 127 -61.87 0.50 -17.35
C MET A 127 -62.15 -0.47 -16.19
N PHE A 128 -61.36 -0.40 -15.10
CA PHE A 128 -61.61 -1.18 -13.88
C PHE A 128 -62.93 -0.82 -13.17
N ARG A 129 -63.35 0.44 -13.25
CA ARG A 129 -64.60 0.90 -12.63
C ARG A 129 -65.84 0.42 -13.40
N ILE A 130 -65.73 0.29 -14.72
CA ILE A 130 -66.81 -0.21 -15.59
C ILE A 130 -66.99 -1.72 -15.43
N SER A 131 -65.89 -2.49 -15.31
CA SER A 131 -65.96 -3.95 -15.11
C SER A 131 -66.54 -4.36 -13.75
N VAL A 132 -66.30 -3.60 -12.67
CA VAL A 132 -66.87 -3.88 -11.33
C VAL A 132 -68.38 -3.59 -11.25
N LEU A 133 -68.89 -2.63 -12.04
CA LEU A 133 -70.31 -2.33 -12.12
C LEU A 133 -71.09 -3.29 -13.05
N GLY A 134 -70.41 -3.93 -14.01
CA GLY A 134 -71.00 -4.93 -14.91
C GLY A 134 -71.15 -6.33 -14.33
N SER A 135 -70.54 -6.64 -13.17
CA SER A 135 -70.64 -7.97 -12.53
C SER A 135 -71.63 -8.05 -11.35
N ARG A 136 -72.53 -7.06 -11.19
CA ARG A 136 -73.66 -7.11 -10.24
C ARG A 136 -75.04 -7.06 -10.93
N GLY A 137 -75.12 -7.52 -12.17
CA GLY A 137 -76.37 -7.73 -12.92
C GLY A 137 -76.63 -9.22 -13.09
#